data_AF-A0AAP3EW05-F1
#
_entry.id   AF-A0AAP3EW05-F1
#
_cell.length_a   1.000
_cell.length_b   1.000
_cell.length_c   1.000
_cell.angle_alpha   90.00
_cell.angle_beta   90.00
_cell.angle_gamma   90.00
#
_symmetry.space_group_name_H-M   'P 1'
#
loop_
_entity.id
_entity.type
_entity.pdbx_description
1 polymer ?
#
loop_
_entity_poly.entity_id
_entity_poly.type
_entity_poly.pdbx_seq_one_letter_code
_entity_poly.pdbx_strand_id
1 'polypeptide(L)'
;MRKVLLVCTLFILASCSSPLSKKFNPDNFGADFSEIQKKVGKDDADMLKSYILSHSIVGRDIEINGLTYQQILDKAKAEKKEKEEAIATFNNKRFTNLDNFLDDLQAIVDKKCIAITNEEVGCLGAFCGWKEKEGVIKNYTYKKIMDEAPGFCSENGF
;
A
#
# COMPACT_ATOMS: atom_id res chain seq x y z
N MET A 1 58.82 2.62 -34.59
CA MET A 1 57.46 2.85 -35.12
C MET A 1 56.46 2.47 -34.04
N ARG A 2 55.90 3.46 -33.33
CA ARG A 2 54.96 3.30 -32.20
C ARG A 2 53.61 3.91 -32.60
N LYS A 3 52.76 3.19 -33.35
CA LYS A 3 51.43 3.71 -33.72
C LYS A 3 50.42 2.58 -33.97
N VAL A 4 50.24 1.64 -33.04
CA VAL A 4 49.11 0.70 -33.07
C VAL A 4 48.66 0.35 -31.65
N LEU A 5 48.30 1.34 -30.84
CA LEU A 5 47.82 1.08 -29.47
C LEU A 5 46.85 2.18 -28.99
N LEU A 6 45.91 2.56 -29.85
CA LEU A 6 44.99 3.68 -29.55
C LEU A 6 43.63 3.56 -30.26
N VAL A 7 43.08 2.35 -30.38
CA VAL A 7 41.75 2.15 -31.03
C VAL A 7 40.76 1.30 -30.20
N CYS A 8 41.17 0.65 -29.11
CA CYS A 8 40.25 -0.25 -28.37
C CYS A 8 39.68 0.30 -27.04
N THR A 9 39.94 1.56 -26.66
CA THR A 9 39.53 2.11 -25.35
C THR A 9 38.25 2.95 -25.38
N LEU A 10 37.47 2.90 -26.47
CA LEU A 10 36.19 3.64 -26.61
C LEU A 10 34.94 2.80 -26.29
N PHE A 11 35.10 1.59 -25.75
CA PHE A 11 33.98 0.73 -25.30
C PHE A 11 33.66 0.83 -23.81
N ILE A 12 34.15 1.86 -23.12
CA ILE A 12 33.86 2.06 -21.70
C ILE A 12 32.72 3.08 -21.58
N LEU A 13 31.64 2.69 -20.89
CA LEU A 13 30.59 3.54 -20.31
C LEU A 13 29.25 3.72 -21.06
N ALA A 14 28.80 2.75 -21.85
CA ALA A 14 27.35 2.47 -21.87
C ALA A 14 26.97 1.77 -20.55
N SER A 15 27.17 2.44 -19.41
CA SER A 15 26.48 2.06 -18.20
C SER A 15 25.03 2.39 -18.51
N CYS A 16 24.26 1.38 -18.95
CA CYS A 16 22.81 1.43 -19.00
C CYS A 16 22.34 1.61 -17.56
N SER A 17 22.47 2.83 -17.01
CA SER A 17 21.93 3.18 -15.72
C SER A 17 20.45 2.84 -15.78
N SER A 18 20.01 1.94 -14.91
CA SER A 18 18.60 1.60 -14.81
C SER A 18 17.83 2.91 -14.66
N PRO A 19 16.69 3.09 -15.36
CA PRO A 19 15.80 4.22 -15.09
C PRO A 19 15.46 4.36 -13.60
N LEU A 20 15.50 3.25 -12.84
CA LEU A 20 15.31 3.22 -11.39
C LEU A 20 16.42 3.96 -10.60
N SER A 21 17.62 4.09 -11.16
CA SER A 21 18.75 4.79 -10.53
C SER A 21 18.64 6.32 -10.67
N LYS A 22 17.75 6.82 -11.54
CA LYS A 22 17.48 8.25 -11.66
C LYS A 22 16.83 8.77 -10.38
N LYS A 23 17.18 10.00 -9.98
CA LYS A 23 16.46 10.73 -8.92
C LYS A 23 15.07 11.11 -9.41
N PHE A 24 14.09 11.04 -8.54
CA PHE A 24 12.75 11.53 -8.83
C PHE A 24 12.80 13.03 -9.11
N ASN A 25 12.11 13.43 -10.17
CA ASN A 25 11.82 14.81 -10.50
C ASN A 25 10.36 14.88 -11.01
N PRO A 26 9.51 15.74 -10.43
CA PRO A 26 8.11 15.85 -10.86
C PRO A 26 7.97 16.30 -12.32
N ASP A 27 8.90 17.14 -12.82
CA ASP A 27 8.82 17.73 -14.17
C ASP A 27 8.99 16.70 -15.28
N ASN A 28 9.72 15.61 -15.01
CA ASN A 28 10.02 14.57 -15.98
C ASN A 28 9.37 13.22 -15.64
N PHE A 29 8.56 13.15 -14.57
CA PHE A 29 7.99 11.91 -14.05
C PHE A 29 7.29 11.07 -15.11
N GLY A 30 6.49 11.68 -16.00
CA GLY A 30 5.78 10.95 -17.04
C GLY A 30 6.71 10.22 -18.03
N ALA A 31 7.83 10.85 -18.40
CA ALA A 31 8.81 10.25 -19.30
C ALA A 31 9.61 9.16 -18.59
N ASP A 32 10.12 9.45 -17.38
CA ASP A 32 10.87 8.48 -16.58
C ASP A 32 10.02 7.26 -16.22
N PHE A 33 8.76 7.45 -15.82
CA PHE A 33 7.84 6.37 -15.53
C PHE A 33 7.57 5.49 -16.76
N SER A 34 7.47 6.10 -17.94
CA SER A 34 7.29 5.36 -19.20
C SER A 34 8.48 4.45 -19.54
N GLU A 35 9.69 4.84 -19.15
CA GLU A 35 10.88 4.00 -19.25
C GLU A 35 10.91 2.92 -18.16
N ILE A 36 10.58 3.28 -16.92
CA ILE A 36 10.60 2.37 -15.76
C ILE A 36 9.59 1.23 -15.96
N GLN A 37 8.35 1.52 -16.35
CA GLN A 37 7.30 0.50 -16.51
C GLN A 37 7.62 -0.57 -17.57
N LYS A 38 8.57 -0.30 -18.49
CA LYS A 38 9.07 -1.28 -19.48
C LYS A 38 10.16 -2.19 -18.90
N LYS A 39 10.70 -1.85 -17.75
CA LYS A 39 11.84 -2.53 -17.10
C LYS A 39 11.45 -3.27 -15.83
N VAL A 40 10.37 -2.85 -15.16
CA VAL A 40 9.83 -3.51 -13.97
C VAL A 40 8.52 -4.23 -14.29
N GLY A 41 8.11 -5.14 -13.40
CA GLY A 41 6.79 -5.78 -13.51
C GLY A 41 5.65 -4.77 -13.27
N LYS A 42 4.45 -5.09 -13.78
CA LYS A 42 3.26 -4.24 -13.64
C LYS A 42 3.00 -3.83 -12.19
N ASP A 43 3.07 -4.77 -11.26
CA ASP A 43 2.80 -4.52 -9.84
C ASP A 43 3.78 -3.51 -9.24
N ASP A 44 5.08 -3.63 -9.57
CA ASP A 44 6.10 -2.68 -9.12
C ASP A 44 5.91 -1.29 -9.74
N ALA A 45 5.52 -1.22 -11.02
CA ALA A 45 5.21 0.04 -11.68
C ALA A 45 3.98 0.72 -11.06
N ASP A 46 2.90 -0.03 -10.86
CA ASP A 46 1.66 0.49 -10.26
C ASP A 46 1.89 0.94 -8.81
N MET A 47 2.72 0.22 -8.05
CA MET A 47 3.11 0.58 -6.69
C MET A 47 3.97 1.84 -6.64
N LEU A 48 4.99 1.95 -7.49
CA LEU A 48 5.83 3.15 -7.61
C LEU A 48 4.98 4.38 -7.94
N LYS A 49 4.09 4.27 -8.94
CA LYS A 49 3.21 5.36 -9.35
C LYS A 49 2.30 5.79 -8.22
N SER A 50 1.65 4.84 -7.55
CA SER A 50 0.71 5.12 -6.45
C SER A 50 1.42 5.77 -5.26
N TYR A 51 2.63 5.32 -4.93
CA TYR A 51 3.43 5.91 -3.86
C TYR A 51 3.83 7.35 -4.19
N ILE A 52 4.32 7.61 -5.41
CA ILE A 52 4.70 8.96 -5.84
C ILE A 52 3.48 9.89 -5.79
N LEU A 53 2.35 9.51 -6.39
CA LEU A 53 1.16 10.36 -6.42
C LEU A 53 0.61 10.68 -5.02
N SER A 54 0.61 9.70 -4.11
CA SER A 54 0.12 9.90 -2.73
C SER A 54 1.05 10.77 -1.86
N HIS A 55 2.33 10.88 -2.23
CA HIS A 55 3.30 11.70 -1.52
C HIS A 55 3.51 13.07 -2.20
N SER A 56 3.25 13.20 -3.50
CA SER A 56 3.39 14.46 -4.22
C SER A 56 2.17 15.38 -4.13
N ILE A 57 0.95 14.82 -4.16
CA ILE A 57 -0.28 15.62 -4.16
C ILE A 57 -0.55 16.27 -2.78
N VAL A 58 0.00 15.73 -1.70
CA VAL A 58 -0.32 16.14 -0.31
C VAL A 58 0.63 17.23 0.23
N GLY A 59 1.39 17.92 -0.62
CA GLY A 59 2.40 18.89 -0.18
C GLY A 59 3.56 18.24 0.61
N ARG A 60 3.70 16.92 0.49
CA ARG A 60 4.72 16.08 1.14
C ARG A 60 5.80 15.64 0.15
N ASP A 61 5.96 16.36 -0.97
CA ASP A 61 7.06 16.15 -1.93
C ASP A 61 8.42 16.04 -1.23
N ILE A 62 8.56 16.71 -0.06
CA ILE A 62 9.72 16.66 0.84
C ILE A 62 10.20 15.23 1.12
N GLU A 63 9.31 14.24 1.25
CA GLU A 63 9.70 12.88 1.65
C GLU A 63 10.29 12.03 0.51
N ILE A 64 9.96 12.35 -0.74
CA ILE A 64 10.47 11.66 -1.93
C ILE A 64 11.54 12.47 -2.67
N ASN A 65 11.69 13.76 -2.34
CA ASN A 65 12.70 14.63 -2.90
C ASN A 65 14.12 14.10 -2.66
N GLY A 66 14.90 14.04 -3.73
CA GLY A 66 16.29 13.59 -3.68
C GLY A 66 16.47 12.07 -3.67
N LEU A 67 15.40 11.29 -3.52
CA LEU A 67 15.43 9.83 -3.64
C LEU A 67 15.49 9.38 -5.09
N THR A 68 16.08 8.21 -5.33
CA THR A 68 15.96 7.52 -6.62
C THR A 68 14.64 6.78 -6.73
N TYR A 69 14.18 6.51 -7.96
CA TYR A 69 13.00 5.68 -8.17
C TYR A 69 13.11 4.30 -7.54
N GLN A 70 14.33 3.72 -7.46
CA GLN A 70 14.57 2.48 -6.72
C GLN A 70 14.26 2.65 -5.23
N GLN A 71 14.78 3.70 -4.59
CA GLN A 71 14.54 3.96 -3.17
C GLN A 71 13.07 4.23 -2.87
N ILE A 72 12.37 4.91 -3.79
CA ILE A 72 10.92 5.13 -3.67
C ILE A 72 10.16 3.81 -3.80
N LEU A 73 10.52 2.95 -4.76
CA LEU A 73 9.92 1.63 -4.91
C LEU A 73 10.17 0.75 -3.68
N ASP A 74 11.37 0.78 -3.12
CA ASP A 74 11.72 0.02 -1.92
C ASP A 74 10.88 0.48 -0.70
N LYS A 75 10.70 1.80 -0.54
CA LYS A 75 9.78 2.37 0.47
C LYS A 75 8.34 1.93 0.26
N ALA A 76 7.87 1.95 -0.98
CA ALA A 76 6.51 1.53 -1.31
C ALA A 76 6.28 0.05 -0.99
N LYS A 77 7.26 -0.81 -1.29
CA LYS A 77 7.24 -2.24 -0.93
C LYS A 77 7.24 -2.45 0.58
N ALA A 78 8.04 -1.69 1.31
CA ALA A 78 8.07 -1.75 2.77
C ALA A 78 6.73 -1.34 3.38
N GLU A 79 6.13 -0.24 2.92
CA GLU A 79 4.81 0.21 3.38
C GLU A 79 3.71 -0.81 3.06
N LYS A 80 3.72 -1.38 1.85
CA LYS A 80 2.77 -2.45 1.47
C LYS A 80 2.87 -3.64 2.43
N LYS A 81 4.10 -4.09 2.72
CA LYS A 81 4.34 -5.19 3.65
C LYS A 81 3.86 -4.87 5.07
N GLU A 82 4.13 -3.66 5.56
CA GLU A 82 3.63 -3.23 6.89
C GLU A 82 2.09 -3.27 6.95
N LYS A 83 1.42 -2.77 5.91
CA LYS A 83 -0.05 -2.80 5.83
C LYS A 83 -0.60 -4.23 5.76
N GLU A 84 0.03 -5.10 4.97
CA GLU A 84 -0.35 -6.52 4.88
C GLU A 84 -0.23 -7.22 6.24
N GLU A 85 0.85 -6.98 6.97
CA GLU A 85 1.07 -7.53 8.32
C GLU A 85 0.06 -6.98 9.34
N ALA A 86 -0.26 -5.67 9.27
CA ALA A 86 -1.27 -5.05 10.11
C ALA A 86 -2.68 -5.61 9.85
N ILE A 87 -3.07 -5.75 8.59
CA ILE A 87 -4.34 -6.34 8.17
C ILE A 87 -4.42 -7.81 8.60
N ALA A 88 -3.35 -8.59 8.42
CA ALA A 88 -3.30 -9.98 8.85
C ALA A 88 -3.48 -10.10 10.37
N THR A 89 -2.82 -9.23 11.14
CA THR A 89 -2.96 -9.18 12.59
C THR A 89 -4.38 -8.84 13.01
N PHE A 90 -4.97 -7.80 12.42
CA PHE A 90 -6.35 -7.40 12.65
C PHE A 90 -7.33 -8.53 12.35
N ASN A 91 -7.22 -9.12 11.16
CA ASN A 91 -8.12 -10.17 10.68
C ASN A 91 -8.13 -11.43 11.57
N ASN A 92 -6.99 -11.75 12.19
CA ASN A 92 -6.86 -12.93 13.04
C ASN A 92 -7.24 -12.67 14.50
N LYS A 93 -7.41 -11.41 14.92
CA LYS A 93 -7.81 -11.08 16.28
C LYS A 93 -9.24 -11.59 16.54
N ARG A 94 -9.45 -12.18 17.72
CA ARG A 94 -10.76 -12.66 18.14
C ARG A 94 -11.57 -11.54 18.76
N PHE A 95 -12.87 -11.58 18.52
CA PHE A 95 -13.80 -10.66 19.15
C PHE A 95 -13.83 -10.87 20.66
N THR A 96 -13.77 -9.76 21.38
CA THR A 96 -13.82 -9.73 22.85
C THR A 96 -15.00 -8.90 23.33
N ASN A 97 -15.10 -7.67 22.85
CA ASN A 97 -16.23 -6.77 23.00
C ASN A 97 -16.22 -5.76 21.82
N LEU A 98 -17.29 -4.97 21.71
CA LEU A 98 -17.46 -4.01 20.62
C LEU A 98 -16.42 -2.88 20.68
N ASP A 99 -16.14 -2.33 21.86
CA ASP A 99 -15.20 -1.20 22.02
C ASP A 99 -13.80 -1.56 21.51
N ASN A 100 -13.27 -2.71 21.91
CA ASN A 100 -11.97 -3.21 21.45
C ASN A 100 -11.95 -3.41 19.93
N PHE A 101 -13.04 -3.93 19.36
CA PHE A 101 -13.13 -4.10 17.91
C PHE A 101 -13.11 -2.77 17.17
N LEU A 102 -13.85 -1.78 17.66
CA LEU A 102 -13.88 -0.45 17.05
C LEU A 102 -12.54 0.29 17.21
N ASP A 103 -11.87 0.18 18.35
CA ASP A 103 -10.53 0.74 18.56
C ASP A 103 -9.51 0.12 17.60
N ASP A 104 -9.52 -1.21 17.46
CA ASP A 104 -8.63 -1.91 16.53
C ASP A 104 -8.95 -1.56 15.06
N LEU A 105 -10.24 -1.40 14.73
CA LEU A 105 -10.71 -1.01 13.41
C LEU A 105 -10.24 0.41 13.08
N GLN A 106 -10.37 1.33 14.03
CA GLN A 106 -9.89 2.70 13.87
C GLN A 106 -8.37 2.72 13.66
N ALA A 107 -7.61 1.91 14.39
CA ALA A 107 -6.15 1.85 14.23
C ALA A 107 -5.72 1.42 12.82
N ILE A 108 -6.44 0.49 12.16
CA ILE A 108 -6.12 0.10 10.78
C ILE A 108 -6.62 1.12 9.74
N VAL A 109 -7.69 1.85 10.03
CA VAL A 109 -8.16 2.99 9.23
C VAL A 109 -7.15 4.14 9.27
N ASP A 110 -6.64 4.48 10.46
CA ASP A 110 -5.64 5.53 10.65
C ASP A 110 -4.32 5.20 9.94
N LYS A 111 -3.94 3.92 9.94
CA LYS A 111 -2.81 3.38 9.15
C LYS A 111 -3.10 3.33 7.64
N LYS A 112 -4.28 3.74 7.19
CA LYS A 112 -4.73 3.70 5.79
C LYS A 112 -4.60 2.29 5.18
N CYS A 113 -4.85 1.27 5.99
CA CYS A 113 -4.88 -0.12 5.55
C CYS A 113 -6.20 -0.44 4.86
N ILE A 114 -7.29 0.16 5.35
CA ILE A 114 -8.63 0.04 4.80
C ILE A 114 -9.29 1.42 4.73
N ALA A 115 -10.27 1.57 3.86
CA ALA A 115 -11.20 2.68 3.87
C ALA A 115 -12.58 2.12 4.28
N ILE A 116 -13.23 2.80 5.21
CA ILE A 116 -14.56 2.43 5.69
C ILE A 116 -15.37 3.70 5.96
N THR A 117 -16.65 3.65 5.65
CA THR A 117 -17.61 4.73 5.86
C THR A 117 -18.28 4.64 7.23
N ASN A 118 -18.88 5.72 7.69
CA ASN A 118 -19.65 5.72 8.94
C ASN A 118 -20.84 4.75 8.90
N GLU A 119 -21.44 4.57 7.72
CA GLU A 119 -22.54 3.62 7.48
C GLU A 119 -22.05 2.18 7.65
N GLU A 120 -20.92 1.83 7.04
CA GLU A 120 -20.29 0.51 7.21
C GLU A 120 -19.86 0.26 8.67
N VAL A 121 -19.36 1.27 9.38
CA VAL A 121 -19.06 1.16 10.82
C VAL A 121 -20.34 0.91 11.64
N GLY A 122 -21.43 1.62 11.33
CA GLY A 122 -22.73 1.41 11.94
C GLY A 122 -23.27 -0.01 11.70
N CYS A 123 -23.15 -0.48 10.46
CA CYS A 123 -23.48 -1.85 10.04
C CYS A 123 -22.70 -2.89 10.85
N LEU A 124 -21.38 -2.73 10.97
CA LEU A 124 -20.53 -3.62 11.76
C LEU A 124 -20.94 -3.64 13.24
N GLY A 125 -21.25 -2.47 13.81
CA GLY A 125 -21.74 -2.36 15.18
C GLY A 125 -23.07 -3.09 15.40
N ALA A 126 -24.03 -2.90 14.49
CA ALA A 126 -25.33 -3.57 14.53
C ALA A 126 -25.19 -5.10 14.43
N PHE A 127 -24.36 -5.58 13.50
CA PHE A 127 -24.06 -7.01 13.34
C PHE A 127 -23.43 -7.59 14.61
N CYS A 128 -22.43 -6.91 15.17
CA CYS A 128 -21.77 -7.35 16.40
C CYS A 128 -22.77 -7.45 17.57
N GLY A 129 -23.59 -6.43 17.78
CA GLY A 129 -24.60 -6.44 18.84
C GLY A 129 -25.67 -7.53 18.65
N TRP A 130 -26.04 -7.84 17.41
CA TRP A 130 -26.95 -8.94 17.11
C TRP A 130 -26.32 -10.31 17.43
N LYS A 131 -25.10 -10.57 16.95
CA LYS A 131 -24.38 -11.83 17.23
C LYS A 131 -23.99 -12.01 18.70
N GLU A 132 -23.81 -10.92 19.44
CA GLU A 132 -23.60 -10.96 20.88
C GLU A 132 -24.83 -11.46 21.63
N LYS A 133 -26.04 -11.04 21.22
CA LYS A 133 -27.31 -11.56 21.78
C LYS A 133 -27.52 -13.05 21.50
N GLU A 134 -27.02 -13.55 20.37
CA GLU A 134 -27.01 -14.99 20.06
C GLU A 134 -25.96 -15.78 20.85
N GLY A 135 -25.02 -15.10 21.53
CA GLY A 135 -23.95 -15.73 22.29
C GLY A 135 -22.85 -16.39 21.45
N VAL A 136 -22.84 -16.17 20.13
CA VAL A 136 -21.90 -16.85 19.20
C VAL A 136 -20.68 -16.01 18.82
N ILE A 137 -20.75 -14.68 19.00
CA ILE A 137 -19.73 -13.74 18.50
C ILE A 137 -18.34 -13.93 19.12
N LYS A 138 -18.25 -14.44 20.36
CA LYS A 138 -16.97 -14.65 21.05
C LYS A 138 -16.04 -15.64 20.33
N ASN A 139 -16.58 -16.44 19.43
CA ASN A 139 -15.82 -17.38 18.61
C ASN A 139 -15.39 -16.79 17.26
N TYR A 140 -15.77 -15.55 16.95
CA TYR A 140 -15.52 -14.93 15.66
C TYR A 140 -14.16 -14.24 15.68
N THR A 141 -13.46 -14.33 14.55
CA THR A 141 -12.35 -13.41 14.26
C THR A 141 -12.92 -12.13 13.67
N TYR A 142 -12.14 -11.05 13.70
CA TYR A 142 -12.54 -9.81 13.02
C TYR A 142 -12.74 -10.05 11.53
N LYS A 143 -11.93 -10.89 10.88
CA LYS A 143 -12.18 -11.27 9.49
C LYS A 143 -13.59 -11.82 9.27
N LYS A 144 -14.02 -12.74 10.12
CA LYS A 144 -15.37 -13.32 10.02
C LYS A 144 -16.46 -12.26 10.19
N ILE A 145 -16.26 -11.31 11.11
CA ILE A 145 -17.16 -10.17 11.30
C ILE A 145 -17.22 -9.31 10.04
N MET A 146 -16.07 -8.92 9.50
CA MET A 146 -15.96 -8.08 8.30
C MET A 146 -16.56 -8.76 7.06
N ASP A 147 -16.46 -10.08 6.95
CA ASP A 147 -17.00 -10.85 5.83
C ASP A 147 -18.54 -11.05 5.92
N GLU A 148 -19.08 -11.24 7.13
CA GLU A 148 -20.50 -11.57 7.32
C GLU A 148 -21.42 -10.35 7.51
N ALA A 149 -20.90 -9.25 8.08
CA ALA A 149 -21.69 -8.06 8.38
C ALA A 149 -22.37 -7.44 7.14
N PRO A 150 -21.72 -7.30 5.96
CA PRO A 150 -22.38 -6.70 4.80
C PRO A 150 -23.65 -7.44 4.35
N GLY A 151 -23.65 -8.78 4.44
CA GLY A 151 -24.82 -9.60 4.14
C GLY A 151 -25.96 -9.35 5.13
N PHE A 152 -25.64 -9.35 6.43
CA PHE A 152 -26.61 -9.00 7.47
C PHE A 152 -27.23 -7.61 7.26
N CYS A 153 -26.41 -6.60 6.93
CA CYS A 153 -26.89 -5.23 6.77
C CYS A 153 -27.80 -5.08 5.54
N SER A 154 -27.41 -5.72 4.43
CA SER A 154 -28.24 -5.76 3.22
C SER A 154 -29.61 -6.38 3.47
N GLU A 155 -29.69 -7.45 4.28
CA GLU A 155 -30.94 -8.12 4.62
C GLU A 155 -31.82 -7.32 5.60
N ASN A 156 -31.23 -6.45 6.41
CA ASN A 156 -31.92 -5.74 7.48
C ASN A 156 -32.10 -4.23 7.22
N GLY A 157 -31.70 -3.74 6.04
CA GLY A 157 -31.89 -2.35 5.61
C GLY A 157 -31.02 -1.35 6.38
N PHE A 158 -29.80 -1.77 6.73
CA PHE A 158 -28.76 -0.89 7.28
C PHE A 158 -27.91 -0.28 6.18
#